data_AF-A0A4R4NH20-F1
#
_entry.id   AF-A0A4R4NH20-F1
#
_cell.length_a   1.000
_cell.length_b   1.000
_cell.length_c   1.000
_cell.angle_alpha   90.00
_cell.angle_beta   90.00
_cell.angle_gamma   90.00
#
_symmetry.space_group_name_H-M   'P 1'
#
loop_
_entity.id
_entity.type
_entity.pdbx_description
1 polymer ?
#
loop_
_entity_poly.entity_id
_entity_poly.type
_entity_poly.pdbx_seq_one_letter_code
_entity_poly.pdbx_strand_id
1 'polypeptide(L)'
;MWIAVAVPAAIVVGMVVWWLRRDIAAVEAAGQFEVERKWGWELRLAPEAEAAFMEGLRAYNDGGNRLAVDGERAVLTTYDPPRLISLHLLADGFAARGDAALHDPQDTVAALIDRLAGDERPGVLHLRPGRLSGEGGDIDPARFTEAVREIVCAGQAEGVVSRSVDESLGAVQVTVLGEPSVARGEGPAHVNGRQAPEVAGPATAALKDRTAGPDGAPGGRVNTMMLDLARVLDRCEKALAEQPDATPEALMREVAPRLIASGGPGLTWTRPPSQDDLRIVLAAMGSRELH
;
A
#
# COMPACT_ATOMS: atom_id res chain seq x y z
N MET A 1 9.04 8.04 60.72
CA MET A 1 9.37 8.53 59.36
C MET A 1 9.06 7.43 58.36
N TRP A 2 7.81 7.31 57.90
CA TRP A 2 7.34 6.31 56.93
C TRP A 2 6.12 6.85 56.17
N ILE A 3 6.34 7.75 55.20
CA ILE A 3 5.34 8.12 54.18
C ILE A 3 6.12 8.40 52.91
N ALA A 4 6.34 7.41 52.05
CA ALA A 4 6.94 7.66 50.73
C ALA A 4 6.82 6.51 49.71
N VAL A 5 5.82 5.63 49.77
CA VAL A 5 5.63 4.62 48.69
C VAL A 5 4.14 4.24 48.56
N ALA A 6 3.30 5.12 48.04
CA ALA A 6 1.91 4.76 47.73
C ALA A 6 1.32 5.47 46.49
N VAL A 7 2.01 6.48 45.97
CA VAL A 7 1.52 7.32 44.85
C VAL A 7 1.70 6.69 43.46
N PRO A 8 2.75 5.90 43.13
CA PRO A 8 2.90 5.40 41.76
C PRO A 8 1.92 4.27 41.39
N ALA A 9 1.48 3.46 42.36
CA ALA A 9 0.59 2.32 42.09
C ALA A 9 -0.83 2.76 41.71
N ALA A 10 -1.33 3.87 42.28
CA ALA A 10 -2.68 4.35 42.00
C ALA A 10 -2.83 4.90 40.57
N ILE A 11 -1.77 5.48 40.00
CA ILE A 11 -1.77 6.01 38.62
C ILE A 11 -1.82 4.86 37.61
N VAL A 12 -1.03 3.79 37.83
CA VAL A 12 -1.02 2.62 36.94
C VAL A 12 -2.36 1.88 36.99
N VAL A 13 -2.95 1.72 38.17
CA VAL A 13 -4.29 1.10 38.30
C VAL A 13 -5.36 1.98 37.64
N GLY A 14 -5.29 3.30 37.78
CA GLY A 14 -6.21 4.22 37.11
C GLY A 14 -6.13 4.14 35.58
N MET A 15 -4.93 3.97 35.04
CA MET A 15 -4.69 3.88 33.60
C MET A 15 -5.18 2.54 33.02
N VAL A 16 -4.95 1.43 33.74
CA VAL A 16 -5.43 0.09 33.36
C VAL A 16 -6.96 0.00 33.43
N VAL A 17 -7.58 0.59 34.47
CA VAL A 17 -9.04 0.64 34.61
C VAL A 17 -9.68 1.56 33.58
N TRP A 18 -9.04 2.67 33.22
CA TRP A 18 -9.51 3.56 32.15
C TRP A 18 -9.45 2.88 30.78
N TRP A 19 -8.39 2.10 30.52
CA TRP A 19 -8.24 1.32 29.28
C TRP A 19 -9.30 0.21 29.19
N LEU A 20 -9.46 -0.60 30.24
CA LEU A 20 -10.49 -1.66 30.29
C LEU A 20 -11.94 -1.14 30.21
N ARG A 21 -12.22 0.06 30.73
CA ARG A 21 -13.57 0.65 30.66
C ARG A 21 -13.92 1.19 29.28
N ARG A 22 -12.92 1.53 28.45
CA ARG A 22 -13.13 1.95 27.07
C ARG A 22 -13.58 0.78 26.19
N ASP A 23 -13.10 -0.43 26.46
CA ASP A 23 -13.47 -1.63 25.69
C ASP A 23 -14.89 -2.13 26.01
N ILE A 24 -15.33 -2.04 27.27
CA ILE A 24 -16.65 -2.58 27.67
C ILE A 24 -17.81 -1.74 27.13
N ALA A 25 -17.64 -0.42 26.97
CA ALA A 25 -18.69 0.45 26.42
C ALA A 25 -18.89 0.32 24.90
N ALA A 26 -17.92 -0.27 24.18
CA ALA A 26 -18.00 -0.51 22.74
C ALA A 26 -18.65 -1.86 22.38
N VAL A 27 -18.69 -2.81 23.33
CA VAL A 27 -19.11 -4.20 23.07
C VAL A 27 -20.63 -4.40 23.10
N GLU A 28 -21.42 -3.52 23.73
CA GLU A 28 -22.88 -3.69 23.82
C GLU A 28 -23.69 -3.06 22.67
N ALA A 29 -23.04 -2.38 21.71
CA ALA A 29 -23.69 -1.78 20.54
C ALA A 29 -23.34 -2.46 19.20
N ALA A 30 -22.57 -3.56 19.22
CA ALA A 30 -22.19 -4.28 18.01
C ALA A 30 -23.29 -5.25 17.57
N GLY A 31 -24.18 -4.75 16.70
CA GLY A 31 -25.02 -5.60 15.87
C GLY A 31 -24.17 -6.54 15.01
N GLN A 32 -24.60 -7.80 14.92
CA GLN A 32 -24.40 -8.74 13.82
C GLN A 32 -23.09 -8.62 13.00
N PHE A 33 -22.04 -9.31 13.45
CA PHE A 33 -20.97 -9.91 12.64
C PHE A 33 -20.63 -9.27 11.27
N GLU A 34 -20.31 -7.98 11.24
CA GLU A 34 -19.32 -7.49 10.28
C GLU A 34 -17.96 -7.87 10.87
N VAL A 35 -17.36 -8.95 10.36
CA VAL A 35 -15.94 -9.22 10.60
C VAL A 35 -15.21 -7.96 10.14
N GLU A 36 -14.64 -7.21 11.09
CA GLU A 36 -13.90 -5.98 10.81
C GLU A 36 -12.94 -6.26 9.64
N ARG A 37 -13.15 -5.55 8.53
CA ARG A 37 -12.49 -5.85 7.26
C ARG A 37 -11.01 -5.51 7.39
N LYS A 38 -10.20 -6.50 7.80
CA LYS A 38 -8.75 -6.35 7.87
C LYS A 38 -8.15 -6.29 6.46
N TRP A 39 -7.35 -5.26 6.21
CA TRP A 39 -6.63 -5.10 4.96
C TRP A 39 -5.36 -5.95 4.94
N GLY A 40 -4.89 -6.33 3.75
CA GLY A 40 -3.76 -7.25 3.62
C GLY A 40 -2.44 -6.76 4.23
N TRP A 41 -2.29 -5.45 4.47
CA TRP A 41 -1.14 -4.87 5.16
C TRP A 41 -1.30 -4.90 6.69
N GLU A 42 -2.52 -4.80 7.22
CA GLU A 42 -2.80 -4.91 8.67
C GLU A 42 -2.48 -6.32 9.17
N LEU A 43 -2.66 -7.33 8.32
CA LEU A 43 -2.27 -8.73 8.61
C LEU A 43 -0.75 -8.91 8.82
N ARG A 44 0.06 -7.89 8.54
CA ARG A 44 1.51 -7.88 8.84
C ARG A 44 1.81 -7.47 10.27
N LEU A 45 0.84 -6.91 10.98
CA LEU A 45 0.98 -6.41 12.33
C LEU A 45 0.18 -7.29 13.31
N ALA A 46 0.76 -7.52 14.48
CA ALA A 46 -0.04 -7.97 15.62
C ALA A 46 -1.04 -6.85 15.99
N PRO A 47 -2.21 -7.17 16.60
CA PRO A 47 -3.22 -6.16 16.92
C PRO A 47 -2.69 -4.95 17.72
N GLU A 48 -1.78 -5.18 18.66
CA GLU A 48 -1.15 -4.12 19.45
C GLU A 48 -0.21 -3.26 18.62
N ALA A 49 0.52 -3.88 17.68
CA ALA A 49 1.40 -3.17 16.75
C ALA A 49 0.60 -2.38 15.70
N GLU A 50 -0.55 -2.90 15.27
CA GLU A 50 -1.47 -2.19 14.39
C GLU A 50 -2.00 -0.91 15.05
N ALA A 51 -2.47 -1.01 16.30
CA ALA A 51 -2.93 0.14 17.08
C ALA A 51 -1.82 1.18 17.29
N ALA A 52 -0.62 0.74 17.69
CA ALA A 52 0.53 1.62 17.87
C ALA A 52 0.96 2.28 16.55
N PHE A 53 0.99 1.53 15.45
CA PHE A 53 1.33 2.07 14.13
C PHE A 53 0.35 3.17 13.68
N MET A 54 -0.96 2.94 13.85
CA MET A 54 -1.98 3.93 13.54
C MET A 54 -1.93 5.15 14.47
N GLU A 55 -1.58 4.96 15.75
CA GLU A 55 -1.30 6.07 16.67
C GLU A 55 -0.09 6.89 16.22
N GLY A 56 1.00 6.25 15.82
CA GLY A 56 2.19 6.91 15.30
C GLY A 56 1.91 7.72 14.03
N LEU A 57 1.15 7.18 13.07
CA LEU A 57 0.71 7.92 11.87
C LEU A 57 -0.16 9.13 12.23
N ARG A 58 -1.08 8.98 13.19
CA ARG A 58 -1.92 10.10 13.66
C ARG A 58 -1.07 11.18 14.32
N ALA A 59 -0.16 10.81 15.22
CA ALA A 59 0.74 11.75 15.89
C ALA A 59 1.65 12.49 14.90
N TYR A 60 2.18 11.78 13.88
CA TYR A 60 2.96 12.39 12.81
C TYR A 60 2.15 13.45 12.03
N ASN A 61 0.88 13.14 11.72
CA ASN A 61 -0.04 14.07 11.08
C ASN A 61 -0.38 15.29 11.94
N ASP A 62 -0.70 15.06 13.22
CA ASP A 62 -1.05 16.10 14.18
C ASP A 62 0.15 17.03 14.49
N GLY A 63 1.38 16.53 14.31
CA GLY A 63 2.62 17.31 14.34
C GLY A 63 2.81 18.28 13.15
N GLY A 64 1.84 18.36 12.24
CA GLY A 64 1.86 19.26 11.07
C GLY A 64 2.28 18.60 9.75
N ASN A 65 2.66 17.32 9.77
CA ASN A 65 3.07 16.59 8.57
C ASN A 65 1.85 15.95 7.89
N ARG A 66 1.24 16.65 6.93
CA ARG A 66 0.00 16.18 6.30
C ARG A 66 0.19 14.81 5.63
N LEU A 67 -0.66 13.87 6.00
CA LEU A 67 -0.76 12.55 5.37
C LEU A 67 -2.20 12.09 5.16
N ALA A 68 -2.38 11.13 4.26
CA ALA A 68 -3.65 10.44 4.06
C ALA A 68 -3.40 8.92 3.91
N VAL A 69 -4.19 8.12 4.63
CA VAL A 69 -4.11 6.65 4.61
C VAL A 69 -5.26 6.11 3.77
N ASP A 70 -4.94 5.40 2.68
CA ASP A 70 -5.89 4.61 1.89
C ASP A 70 -5.66 3.13 2.20
N GLY A 71 -6.41 2.63 3.19
CA GLY A 71 -6.30 1.25 3.68
C GLY A 71 -6.67 0.21 2.62
N GLU A 72 -7.67 0.51 1.78
CA GLU A 72 -8.14 -0.37 0.71
C GLU A 72 -7.08 -0.56 -0.38
N ARG A 73 -6.42 0.52 -0.79
CA ARG A 73 -5.36 0.45 -1.80
C ARG A 73 -3.99 0.09 -1.22
N ALA A 74 -3.86 0.07 0.10
CA ALA A 74 -2.61 -0.08 0.83
C ALA A 74 -1.59 1.04 0.54
N VAL A 75 -2.05 2.30 0.45
CA VAL A 75 -1.22 3.47 0.11
C VAL A 75 -1.28 4.54 1.19
N LEU A 76 -0.11 5.02 1.62
CA LEU A 76 0.05 6.26 2.39
C LEU A 76 0.45 7.38 1.43
N THR A 77 -0.28 8.48 1.46
CA THR A 77 0.07 9.72 0.76
C THR A 77 0.70 10.70 1.73
N THR A 78 1.84 11.27 1.34
CA THR A 78 2.42 12.47 1.97
C THR A 78 2.30 13.64 1.00
N TYR A 79 2.20 14.88 1.50
CA TYR A 79 1.96 16.05 0.64
C TYR A 79 3.18 16.97 0.49
N ASP A 80 4.12 16.98 1.44
CA ASP A 80 5.26 17.91 1.46
C ASP A 80 6.59 17.20 1.77
N PRO A 81 7.37 16.79 0.74
CA PRO A 81 6.98 16.74 -0.67
C PRO A 81 6.01 15.57 -0.96
N PRO A 82 5.30 15.60 -2.10
CA PRO A 82 4.26 14.65 -2.41
C PRO A 82 4.82 13.28 -2.79
N ARG A 83 4.34 12.24 -2.09
CA ARG A 83 4.76 10.84 -2.32
C ARG A 83 3.61 9.87 -2.09
N LEU A 84 3.64 8.75 -2.80
CA LEU A 84 2.84 7.57 -2.50
C LEU A 84 3.75 6.47 -1.95
N ILE A 85 3.40 5.94 -0.79
CA ILE A 85 4.21 4.95 -0.05
C ILE A 85 3.34 3.73 0.24
N SER A 86 3.88 2.53 0.01
CA SER A 86 3.23 1.28 0.34
C SER A 86 3.03 1.14 1.85
N LEU A 87 1.79 0.91 2.29
CA LEU A 87 1.48 0.57 3.67
C LEU A 87 2.07 -0.79 4.06
N HIS A 88 2.26 -1.72 3.13
CA HIS A 88 2.96 -2.98 3.41
C HIS A 88 4.42 -2.72 3.80
N LEU A 89 5.11 -1.83 3.09
CA LEU A 89 6.50 -1.50 3.35
C LEU A 89 6.66 -0.84 4.72
N LEU A 90 5.75 0.07 5.08
CA LEU A 90 5.75 0.72 6.38
C LEU A 90 5.40 -0.26 7.50
N ALA A 91 4.38 -1.09 7.32
CA ALA A 91 3.96 -2.09 8.30
C ALA A 91 5.07 -3.11 8.58
N ASP A 92 5.71 -3.67 7.54
CA ASP A 92 6.84 -4.58 7.69
C ASP A 92 8.02 -3.87 8.40
N GLY A 93 8.29 -2.61 8.06
CA GLY A 93 9.33 -1.79 8.69
C GLY A 93 9.05 -1.49 10.16
N PHE A 94 7.79 -1.25 10.52
CA PHE A 94 7.33 -1.03 11.90
C PHE A 94 7.40 -2.33 12.71
N ALA A 95 6.87 -3.43 12.16
CA ALA A 95 6.94 -4.76 12.79
C ALA A 95 8.39 -5.18 13.10
N ALA A 96 9.32 -4.90 12.18
CA ALA A 96 10.74 -5.21 12.35
C ALA A 96 11.42 -4.46 13.51
N ARG A 97 10.81 -3.40 14.04
CA ARG A 97 11.31 -2.68 15.23
C ARG A 97 10.84 -3.29 16.55
N GLY A 98 9.83 -4.17 16.52
CA GLY A 98 9.32 -4.89 17.69
C GLY A 98 8.90 -3.96 18.84
N ASP A 99 9.28 -4.32 20.07
CA ASP A 99 8.89 -3.61 21.30
C ASP A 99 9.26 -2.11 21.30
N ALA A 100 10.34 -1.73 20.62
CA ALA A 100 10.73 -0.33 20.52
C ALA A 100 9.67 0.53 19.81
N ALA A 101 9.00 -0.03 18.79
CA ALA A 101 7.93 0.64 18.08
C ALA A 101 6.64 0.74 18.89
N LEU A 102 6.41 -0.21 19.80
CA LEU A 102 5.27 -0.16 20.72
C LEU A 102 5.48 0.88 21.83
N HIS A 103 6.73 1.07 22.26
CA HIS A 103 7.06 2.05 23.30
C HIS A 103 7.05 3.49 22.78
N ASP A 104 7.53 3.69 21.54
CA ASP A 104 7.56 4.99 20.88
C ASP A 104 7.10 4.89 19.41
N PRO A 105 5.77 4.80 19.19
CA PRO A 105 5.22 4.64 17.85
C PRO A 105 5.41 5.89 16.99
N GLN A 106 5.36 7.08 17.60
CA GLN A 106 5.49 8.36 16.90
C GLN A 106 6.89 8.50 16.28
N ASP A 107 7.94 8.39 17.09
CA ASP A 107 9.32 8.54 16.58
C ASP A 107 9.69 7.42 15.64
N THR A 108 9.14 6.22 15.85
CA THR A 108 9.33 5.09 14.93
C THR A 108 8.73 5.37 13.56
N VAL A 109 7.49 5.84 13.48
CA VAL A 109 6.84 6.18 12.21
C VAL A 109 7.56 7.33 11.52
N ALA A 110 7.92 8.39 12.25
CA ALA A 110 8.68 9.52 11.71
C ALA A 110 10.00 9.04 11.08
N ALA A 111 10.78 8.23 11.81
CA ALA A 111 12.05 7.69 11.31
C ALA A 111 11.87 6.75 10.10
N LEU A 112 10.77 6.01 10.01
CA LEU A 112 10.47 5.17 8.85
C LEU A 112 10.13 6.02 7.63
N ILE A 113 9.27 7.04 7.77
CA ILE A 113 8.91 7.96 6.68
C ILE A 113 10.16 8.71 6.20
N ASP A 114 10.97 9.26 7.10
CA ASP A 114 12.21 9.97 6.75
C ASP A 114 13.21 9.08 6.02
N ARG A 115 13.31 7.81 6.42
CA ARG A 115 14.16 6.83 5.72
C ARG A 115 13.67 6.54 4.31
N LEU A 116 12.35 6.50 4.10
CA LEU A 116 11.74 6.25 2.80
C LEU A 116 11.72 7.50 1.91
N ALA A 117 11.79 8.69 2.51
CA ALA A 117 11.74 9.98 1.84
C ALA A 117 12.95 10.28 0.93
N GLY A 118 14.07 9.56 1.11
CA GLY A 118 15.34 9.85 0.44
C GLY A 118 15.38 9.47 -1.03
N ASP A 119 14.82 8.31 -1.41
CA ASP A 119 14.97 7.76 -2.76
C ASP A 119 13.73 6.98 -3.21
N GLU A 120 13.38 7.11 -4.50
CA GLU A 120 12.44 6.20 -5.17
C GLU A 120 12.94 4.75 -5.08
N ARG A 121 12.03 3.85 -4.74
CA ARG A 121 12.30 2.41 -4.57
C ARG A 121 11.02 1.60 -4.72
N PRO A 122 11.08 0.27 -4.80
CA PRO A 122 9.86 -0.55 -4.75
C PRO A 122 9.01 -0.19 -3.53
N GLY A 123 7.75 0.19 -3.77
CA GLY A 123 6.82 0.68 -2.75
C GLY A 123 6.90 2.17 -2.41
N VAL A 124 7.77 2.97 -3.03
CA VAL A 124 7.85 4.43 -2.82
C VAL A 124 7.91 5.16 -4.16
N LEU A 125 6.93 6.01 -4.42
CA LEU A 125 6.84 6.84 -5.61
C LEU A 125 6.91 8.32 -5.21
N HIS A 126 7.86 9.06 -5.77
CA HIS A 126 7.94 10.51 -5.62
C HIS A 126 7.17 11.19 -6.76
N LEU A 127 6.30 12.14 -6.42
CA LEU A 127 5.44 12.81 -7.38
C LEU A 127 5.94 14.22 -7.71
N ARG A 128 5.54 14.71 -8.88
CA ARG A 128 5.91 16.04 -9.38
C ARG A 128 4.65 16.82 -9.80
N PRO A 129 3.82 17.26 -8.83
CA PRO A 129 2.48 17.80 -9.12
C PRO A 129 2.52 19.07 -9.97
N GLY A 130 3.56 19.90 -9.85
CA GLY A 130 3.66 21.17 -10.57
C GLY A 130 3.76 21.03 -12.09
N ARG A 131 4.14 19.86 -12.63
CA ARG A 131 4.29 19.67 -14.08
C ARG A 131 2.95 19.64 -14.82
N LEU A 132 1.89 19.16 -14.19
CA LEU A 132 0.57 19.05 -14.81
C LEU A 132 -0.25 20.35 -14.74
N SER A 133 0.24 21.36 -14.00
CA SER A 133 -0.47 22.62 -13.79
C SER A 133 -0.36 23.63 -14.93
N GLY A 134 0.31 23.30 -16.05
CA GLY A 134 0.24 24.09 -17.29
C GLY A 134 1.51 24.83 -17.72
N GLU A 135 2.63 24.73 -17.02
CA GLU A 135 3.84 25.48 -17.38
C GLU A 135 4.82 24.66 -18.24
N GLY A 136 4.91 25.02 -19.53
CA GLY A 136 6.09 24.75 -20.36
C GLY A 136 6.16 23.39 -21.05
N GLY A 137 5.08 22.90 -21.65
CA GLY A 137 5.05 21.64 -22.41
C GLY A 137 4.41 21.79 -23.78
N ASP A 138 4.82 20.94 -24.73
CA ASP A 138 4.22 20.89 -26.09
C ASP A 138 2.87 20.16 -26.08
N ILE A 139 2.59 19.38 -25.03
CA ILE A 139 1.33 18.67 -24.83
C ILE A 139 0.51 19.43 -23.80
N ASP A 140 -0.75 19.73 -24.16
CA ASP A 140 -1.73 20.32 -23.24
C ASP A 140 -2.02 19.36 -22.06
N PRO A 141 -1.70 19.73 -20.80
CA PRO A 141 -1.91 18.87 -19.64
C PRO A 141 -3.36 18.46 -19.41
N ALA A 142 -4.32 19.30 -19.79
CA ALA A 142 -5.75 18.98 -19.65
C ALA A 142 -6.13 17.83 -20.58
N ARG A 143 -5.78 17.93 -21.86
CA ARG A 143 -5.97 16.85 -22.85
C ARG A 143 -5.20 15.59 -22.49
N PHE A 144 -3.97 15.75 -21.99
CA PHE A 144 -3.19 14.61 -21.52
C PHE A 144 -3.90 13.87 -20.38
N THR A 145 -4.43 14.60 -19.40
CA THR A 145 -5.12 14.04 -18.25
C THR A 145 -6.43 13.36 -18.65
N GLU A 146 -7.15 13.94 -19.61
CA GLU A 146 -8.32 13.32 -20.23
C GLU A 146 -7.96 12.02 -20.96
N ALA A 147 -6.89 12.01 -21.76
CA ALA A 147 -6.39 10.83 -22.44
C ALA A 147 -5.95 9.73 -21.46
N VAL A 148 -5.28 10.09 -20.36
CA VAL A 148 -4.94 9.18 -19.27
C VAL A 148 -6.19 8.55 -18.68
N ARG A 149 -7.19 9.38 -18.33
CA ARG A 149 -8.45 8.90 -17.76
C ARG A 149 -9.16 7.97 -18.74
N GLU A 150 -9.19 8.30 -20.02
CA GLU A 150 -9.78 7.43 -21.04
C GLU A 150 -9.03 6.09 -21.14
N ILE A 151 -7.70 6.12 -21.28
CA ILE A 151 -6.91 4.91 -21.52
C ILE A 151 -6.84 4.01 -20.28
N VAL A 152 -6.69 4.60 -19.09
CA VAL A 152 -6.56 3.84 -17.86
C VAL A 152 -7.93 3.44 -17.32
N CYS A 153 -8.94 4.31 -17.40
CA CYS A 153 -10.23 4.12 -16.73
C CYS A 153 -11.41 3.72 -17.63
N ALA A 154 -11.33 3.84 -18.97
CA ALA A 154 -12.52 3.65 -19.83
C ALA A 154 -12.86 2.20 -20.21
N GLY A 155 -12.37 1.20 -19.48
CA GLY A 155 -12.70 -0.21 -19.73
C GLY A 155 -12.95 -1.01 -18.46
N GLN A 156 -13.95 -1.88 -18.47
CA GLN A 156 -13.96 -2.99 -17.52
C GLN A 156 -12.95 -4.02 -18.01
N ALA A 157 -11.94 -4.29 -17.18
CA ALA A 157 -10.96 -5.33 -17.44
C ALA A 157 -11.07 -6.34 -16.31
N GLU A 158 -11.16 -7.62 -16.66
CA GLU A 158 -11.20 -8.70 -15.69
C GLU A 158 -9.97 -8.61 -14.77
N GLY A 159 -10.19 -8.75 -13.47
CA GLY A 159 -9.13 -8.63 -12.47
C GLY A 159 -8.82 -7.19 -12.02
N VAL A 160 -9.35 -6.12 -12.65
CA VAL A 160 -9.20 -4.77 -12.11
C VAL A 160 -10.30 -4.49 -11.07
N VAL A 161 -9.89 -4.20 -9.84
CA VAL A 161 -10.79 -3.93 -8.70
C VAL A 161 -11.15 -2.46 -8.62
N SER A 162 -10.15 -1.58 -8.73
CA SER A 162 -10.37 -0.14 -8.61
C SER A 162 -9.37 0.65 -9.46
N ARG A 163 -9.77 1.86 -9.84
CA ARG A 163 -8.92 2.82 -10.54
C ARG A 163 -9.13 4.19 -9.94
N SER A 164 -8.06 4.96 -9.83
CA SER A 164 -8.11 6.34 -9.39
C SER A 164 -7.09 7.18 -10.14
N VAL A 165 -7.49 8.41 -10.45
CA VAL A 165 -6.63 9.47 -10.98
C VAL A 165 -6.71 10.61 -9.97
N ASP A 166 -5.61 10.89 -9.28
CA ASP A 166 -5.46 12.07 -8.44
C ASP A 166 -4.69 13.13 -9.21
N GLU A 167 -5.42 14.03 -9.85
CA GLU A 167 -4.85 15.11 -10.66
C GLU A 167 -4.08 16.12 -9.81
N SER A 168 -4.49 16.30 -8.54
CA SER A 168 -3.84 17.25 -7.63
C SER A 168 -2.44 16.79 -7.21
N LEU A 169 -2.26 15.47 -7.08
CA LEU A 169 -0.97 14.84 -6.83
C LEU A 169 -0.22 14.51 -8.12
N GLY A 170 -0.92 14.41 -9.25
CA GLY A 170 -0.38 13.95 -10.52
C GLY A 170 -0.10 12.45 -10.52
N ALA A 171 -1.02 11.65 -9.97
CA ALA A 171 -0.83 10.22 -9.84
C ALA A 171 -2.02 9.40 -10.35
N VAL A 172 -1.71 8.20 -10.85
CA VAL A 172 -2.67 7.15 -11.18
C VAL A 172 -2.46 5.95 -10.29
N GLN A 173 -3.55 5.38 -9.79
CA GLN A 173 -3.55 4.16 -9.01
C GLN A 173 -4.47 3.13 -9.66
N VAL A 174 -3.96 1.92 -9.89
CA VAL A 174 -4.74 0.80 -10.45
C VAL A 174 -4.62 -0.38 -9.50
N THR A 175 -5.73 -0.79 -8.91
CA THR A 175 -5.81 -1.93 -8.00
C THR A 175 -6.30 -3.14 -8.76
N VAL A 176 -5.56 -4.23 -8.70
CA VAL A 176 -5.86 -5.50 -9.37
C VAL A 176 -6.01 -6.63 -8.35
N LEU A 177 -6.81 -7.62 -8.70
CA LEU A 177 -6.97 -8.89 -8.02
C LEU A 177 -6.26 -9.95 -8.86
N GLY A 178 -4.97 -10.15 -8.59
CA GLY A 178 -4.18 -11.17 -9.28
C GLY A 178 -4.20 -12.50 -8.54
N GLU A 179 -3.75 -13.54 -9.21
CA GLU A 179 -3.47 -14.82 -8.56
C GLU A 179 -2.40 -14.66 -7.47
N PRO A 180 -2.51 -15.40 -6.35
CA PRO A 180 -1.46 -15.40 -5.35
C PRO A 180 -0.14 -15.88 -5.99
N SER A 181 0.85 -14.99 -6.05
CA SER A 181 2.16 -15.34 -6.59
C SER A 181 2.79 -16.45 -5.75
N VAL A 182 3.10 -17.59 -6.36
CA VAL A 182 3.84 -18.71 -5.73
C VAL A 182 5.33 -18.38 -5.55
N ALA A 183 5.73 -17.11 -5.67
CA ALA A 183 7.09 -16.67 -5.47
C ALA A 183 7.59 -17.09 -4.07
N ARG A 184 8.60 -17.96 -4.06
CA ARG A 184 9.30 -18.49 -2.89
C ARG A 184 9.52 -17.39 -1.85
N GLY A 185 8.87 -17.52 -0.69
CA GLY A 185 9.31 -16.86 0.53
C GLY A 185 8.46 -15.70 1.05
N GLU A 186 7.16 -15.60 0.74
CA GLU A 186 6.23 -14.84 1.61
C GLU A 186 5.83 -15.68 2.85
N GLY A 187 6.81 -16.25 3.54
CA GLY A 187 6.60 -16.71 4.91
C GLY A 187 6.63 -15.49 5.83
N PRO A 188 5.80 -15.42 6.89
CA PRO A 188 6.01 -14.41 7.92
C PRO A 188 7.44 -14.56 8.43
N ALA A 189 8.23 -13.50 8.36
CA ALA A 189 9.51 -13.46 9.06
C ALA A 189 9.19 -13.64 10.55
N HIS A 190 9.44 -14.84 11.07
CA HIS A 190 9.13 -15.18 12.45
C HIS A 190 9.83 -14.21 13.40
N VAL A 191 9.02 -13.63 14.29
CA VAL A 191 9.46 -12.94 15.50
C VAL A 191 9.57 -13.99 16.62
N ASN A 192 10.63 -13.86 17.42
CA ASN A 192 11.10 -14.70 18.55
C ASN A 192 12.07 -15.84 18.19
N GLY A 193 13.36 -15.47 18.17
CA GLY A 193 14.52 -16.33 17.95
C GLY A 193 14.65 -17.53 18.88
N ARG A 194 13.96 -18.63 18.54
CA ARG A 194 14.27 -19.97 19.02
C ARG A 194 14.18 -20.96 17.86
N GLN A 195 15.33 -21.37 17.32
CA GLN A 195 15.38 -22.52 16.42
C GLN A 195 14.97 -23.76 17.21
N ALA A 196 13.92 -24.46 16.77
CA ALA A 196 13.64 -25.81 17.25
C ALA A 196 14.72 -26.77 16.69
N PRO A 197 15.27 -27.70 17.48
CA PRO A 197 16.29 -28.62 17.00
C PRO A 197 15.69 -29.58 15.98
N GLU A 198 16.32 -29.63 14.81
CA GLU A 198 16.09 -30.60 13.74
C GLU A 198 16.48 -31.99 14.24
N VAL A 199 15.48 -32.83 14.55
CA VAL A 199 15.67 -34.25 14.82
C VAL A 199 15.28 -35.04 13.58
N ALA A 200 16.28 -35.63 12.93
CA ALA A 200 16.13 -36.55 11.82
C ALA A 200 15.54 -37.90 12.27
N GLY A 201 14.54 -38.42 11.55
CA GLY A 201 14.09 -39.81 11.68
C GLY A 201 12.78 -40.13 10.94
N PRO A 202 12.59 -41.35 10.39
CA PRO A 202 11.95 -41.56 9.09
C PRO A 202 10.46 -41.97 9.10
N ALA A 203 9.88 -41.93 7.90
CA ALA A 203 8.47 -42.11 7.54
C ALA A 203 7.80 -43.45 7.94
N THR A 204 6.50 -43.42 8.26
CA THR A 204 5.45 -44.15 7.51
C THR A 204 4.01 -43.86 8.01
N ALA A 205 3.15 -43.51 7.05
CA ALA A 205 1.71 -43.81 6.88
C ALA A 205 0.69 -43.65 8.03
N ALA A 206 -0.26 -42.72 7.84
CA ALA A 206 -1.66 -43.01 7.49
C ALA A 206 -2.73 -42.14 8.22
N LEU A 207 -3.56 -41.52 7.37
CA LEU A 207 -5.01 -41.34 7.49
C LEU A 207 -5.61 -40.24 8.41
N LYS A 208 -6.33 -39.32 7.73
CA LYS A 208 -7.50 -38.54 8.18
C LYS A 208 -7.43 -37.83 9.53
N ASP A 209 -7.20 -36.52 9.49
CA ASP A 209 -8.29 -35.57 9.73
C ASP A 209 -7.90 -34.20 9.17
N ARG A 210 -8.23 -33.95 7.89
CA ARG A 210 -8.22 -32.58 7.34
C ARG A 210 -9.63 -32.07 7.53
N THR A 211 -9.85 -31.40 8.66
CA THR A 211 -10.97 -30.47 8.79
C THR A 211 -10.70 -29.32 7.83
N ALA A 212 -11.29 -29.43 6.64
CA ALA A 212 -11.49 -28.31 5.75
C ALA A 212 -12.32 -27.28 6.52
N GLY A 213 -11.71 -26.13 6.84
CA GLY A 213 -12.47 -24.96 7.22
C GLY A 213 -13.37 -24.54 6.06
N PRO A 214 -14.57 -24.00 6.31
CA PRO A 214 -15.45 -23.52 5.26
C PRO A 214 -14.93 -22.16 4.81
N ASP A 215 -14.00 -22.13 3.87
CA ASP A 215 -13.77 -21.00 2.94
C ASP A 215 -12.76 -21.43 1.86
N GLY A 216 -13.27 -22.27 0.95
CA GLY A 216 -12.61 -22.63 -0.29
C GLY A 216 -12.85 -21.60 -1.39
N ALA A 217 -12.57 -20.32 -1.14
CA ALA A 217 -12.48 -19.31 -2.19
C ALA A 217 -11.00 -19.18 -2.60
N PRO A 218 -10.65 -19.27 -3.90
CA PRO A 218 -9.33 -18.88 -4.35
C PRO A 218 -9.17 -17.37 -4.12
N GLY A 219 -8.66 -17.00 -2.94
CA GLY A 219 -8.49 -15.62 -2.52
C GLY A 219 -7.39 -14.97 -3.33
N GLY A 220 -7.75 -14.23 -4.38
CA GLY A 220 -6.82 -13.42 -5.15
C GLY A 220 -6.10 -12.41 -4.26
N ARG A 221 -4.86 -12.07 -4.63
CA ARG A 221 -4.02 -11.08 -3.95
C ARG A 221 -4.31 -9.70 -4.55
N VAL A 222 -4.81 -8.78 -3.73
CA VAL A 222 -5.07 -7.38 -4.15
C VAL A 222 -3.76 -6.59 -4.22
N ASN A 223 -3.32 -6.13 -5.39
CA ASN A 223 -2.11 -5.31 -5.53
C ASN A 223 -2.43 -3.98 -6.20
N THR A 224 -1.76 -2.91 -5.80
CA THR A 224 -1.98 -1.58 -6.36
C THR A 224 -0.74 -1.09 -7.06
N MET A 225 -0.85 -0.83 -8.37
CA MET A 225 0.14 -0.08 -9.13
C MET A 225 -0.06 1.42 -8.90
N MET A 226 1.04 2.15 -8.73
CA MET A 226 1.09 3.61 -8.63
C MET A 226 1.96 4.16 -9.73
N LEU A 227 1.51 5.23 -10.39
CA LEU A 227 2.15 5.81 -11.56
C LEU A 227 2.18 7.34 -11.47
N ASP A 228 3.36 7.95 -11.70
CA ASP A 228 3.57 9.41 -11.74
C ASP A 228 3.26 9.95 -13.13
N LEU A 229 2.18 10.73 -13.23
CA LEU A 229 1.70 11.30 -14.49
C LEU A 229 2.65 12.34 -15.08
N ALA A 230 3.41 13.07 -14.27
CA ALA A 230 4.40 13.99 -14.79
C ALA A 230 5.50 13.23 -15.55
N ARG A 231 5.91 12.05 -15.06
CA ARG A 231 6.92 11.23 -15.75
C ARG A 231 6.38 10.61 -17.02
N VAL A 232 5.09 10.27 -17.05
CA VAL A 232 4.43 9.82 -18.28
C VAL A 232 4.39 10.96 -19.30
N LEU A 233 4.01 12.17 -18.87
CA LEU A 233 3.99 13.36 -19.73
C LEU A 233 5.36 13.64 -20.36
N ASP A 234 6.44 13.66 -19.56
CA ASP A 234 7.81 13.88 -20.08
C ASP A 234 8.19 12.84 -21.16
N ARG A 235 7.71 11.59 -21.03
CA ARG A 235 7.95 10.53 -22.01
C ARG A 235 7.11 10.71 -23.26
N CYS A 236 5.86 11.16 -23.12
CA CYS A 236 5.01 11.51 -24.26
C CYS A 236 5.58 12.71 -25.04
N GLU A 237 6.07 13.75 -24.36
CA GLU A 237 6.71 14.90 -25.01
C GLU A 237 7.96 14.48 -25.79
N LYS A 238 8.79 13.61 -25.20
CA LYS A 238 9.94 13.03 -25.90
C LYS A 238 9.51 12.24 -27.14
N ALA A 239 8.45 11.45 -27.05
CA ALA A 239 7.94 10.68 -28.18
C ALA A 239 7.28 11.59 -29.25
N LEU A 240 6.62 12.69 -28.85
CA LEU A 240 6.08 13.71 -29.75
C LEU A 240 7.18 14.37 -30.57
N ALA A 241 8.34 14.64 -29.98
CA ALA A 241 9.49 15.20 -30.70
C ALA A 241 10.00 14.25 -31.82
N GLU A 242 9.81 12.93 -31.65
CA GLU A 242 10.13 11.92 -32.65
C GLU A 242 8.99 11.71 -33.66
N GLN A 243 7.75 12.02 -33.27
CA GLN A 243 6.52 11.84 -34.06
C GLN A 243 5.59 13.07 -33.94
N PRO A 244 5.89 14.21 -34.59
CA PRO A 244 5.21 15.48 -34.33
C PRO A 244 3.71 15.51 -34.64
N ASP A 245 3.25 14.62 -35.53
CA ASP A 245 1.84 14.52 -35.93
C ASP A 245 1.02 13.58 -35.02
N ALA A 246 1.63 12.95 -34.01
CA ALA A 246 0.95 12.02 -33.12
C ALA A 246 0.03 12.75 -32.12
N THR A 247 -1.16 12.20 -31.89
CA THR A 247 -2.07 12.74 -30.87
C THR A 247 -1.63 12.31 -29.47
N PRO A 248 -1.99 13.07 -28.40
CA PRO A 248 -1.69 12.68 -27.03
C PRO A 248 -2.18 11.28 -26.67
N GLU A 249 -3.34 10.86 -27.17
CA GLU A 249 -3.90 9.53 -26.95
C GLU A 249 -3.07 8.43 -27.65
N ALA A 250 -2.59 8.69 -28.87
CA ALA A 250 -1.72 7.76 -29.59
C ALA A 250 -0.38 7.58 -28.86
N LEU A 251 0.23 8.68 -28.43
CA LEU A 251 1.46 8.67 -27.63
C LEU A 251 1.27 7.94 -26.30
N MET A 252 0.16 8.19 -25.60
CA MET A 252 -0.15 7.51 -24.34
C MET A 252 -0.33 6.00 -24.49
N ARG A 253 -1.02 5.55 -25.56
CA ARG A 253 -1.18 4.12 -25.87
C ARG A 253 0.16 3.45 -26.20
N GLU A 254 1.14 4.20 -26.70
CA GLU A 254 2.49 3.69 -26.94
C GLU A 254 3.35 3.70 -25.67
N VAL A 255 3.34 4.81 -24.93
CA VAL A 255 4.26 5.07 -23.80
C VAL A 255 3.86 4.31 -22.54
N ALA A 256 2.58 4.33 -22.15
CA ALA A 256 2.16 3.77 -20.87
C ALA A 256 2.39 2.25 -20.75
N PRO A 257 2.05 1.41 -21.76
CA PRO A 257 2.32 -0.02 -21.69
C PRO A 257 3.82 -0.34 -21.62
N ARG A 258 4.67 0.41 -22.34
CA ARG A 258 6.12 0.24 -22.29
C ARG A 258 6.69 0.60 -20.92
N LEU A 259 6.20 1.67 -20.31
CA LEU A 259 6.60 2.08 -18.97
C LEU A 259 6.25 0.98 -17.95
N ILE A 260 5.02 0.47 -18.01
CA ILE A 260 4.51 -0.58 -17.12
C ILE A 260 5.28 -1.89 -17.30
N ALA A 261 5.53 -2.31 -18.54
CA ALA A 261 6.31 -3.52 -18.82
C ALA A 261 7.78 -3.40 -18.37
N SER A 262 8.36 -2.19 -18.42
CA SER A 262 9.76 -1.96 -18.05
C SER A 262 10.01 -1.87 -16.54
N GLY A 263 8.98 -1.55 -15.73
CA GLY A 263 9.11 -1.42 -14.28
C GLY A 263 10.05 -0.31 -13.80
N GLY A 264 10.23 0.75 -14.61
CA GLY A 264 11.21 1.81 -14.37
C GLY A 264 10.74 2.95 -13.45
N PRO A 265 11.58 3.99 -13.27
CA PRO A 265 11.26 5.18 -12.46
C PRO A 265 9.94 5.83 -12.86
N GLY A 266 9.19 6.30 -11.86
CA GLY A 266 7.83 6.81 -12.05
C GLY A 266 6.71 5.79 -11.98
N LEU A 267 7.05 4.54 -11.70
CA LEU A 267 6.10 3.47 -11.47
C LEU A 267 6.57 2.63 -10.28
N THR A 268 5.63 2.28 -9.41
CA THR A 268 5.89 1.33 -8.34
C THR A 268 4.61 0.59 -7.98
N TRP A 269 4.72 -0.38 -7.09
CA TRP A 269 3.60 -1.19 -6.63
C TRP A 269 3.58 -1.26 -5.11
N THR A 270 2.40 -1.42 -4.50
CA THR A 270 2.32 -1.62 -3.05
C THR A 270 2.99 -2.92 -2.62
N ARG A 271 3.03 -3.92 -3.51
CA ARG A 271 3.85 -5.12 -3.36
C ARG A 271 4.51 -5.50 -4.69
N PRO A 272 5.64 -6.24 -4.69
CA PRO A 272 6.23 -6.72 -5.94
C PRO A 272 5.16 -7.37 -6.84
N PRO A 273 5.02 -6.91 -8.10
CA PRO A 273 3.97 -7.39 -8.98
C PRO A 273 4.24 -8.82 -9.42
N SER A 274 3.18 -9.62 -9.50
CA SER A 274 3.21 -10.91 -10.19
C SER A 274 3.16 -10.69 -11.71
N GLN A 275 3.47 -11.73 -12.50
CA GLN A 275 3.23 -11.68 -13.95
C GLN A 275 1.75 -11.49 -14.27
N ASP A 276 0.88 -11.99 -13.40
CA ASP A 276 -0.56 -11.85 -13.53
C ASP A 276 -1.02 -10.41 -13.31
N ASP A 277 -0.50 -9.75 -12.28
CA ASP A 277 -0.78 -8.33 -11.99
C ASP A 277 -0.43 -7.45 -13.21
N LEU A 278 0.75 -7.69 -13.80
CA LEU A 278 1.21 -6.99 -14.99
C LEU A 278 0.29 -7.25 -16.20
N ARG A 279 -0.10 -8.51 -16.41
CA ARG A 279 -0.99 -8.91 -17.50
C ARG A 279 -2.35 -8.23 -17.38
N ILE A 280 -2.94 -8.19 -16.18
CA ILE A 280 -4.23 -7.53 -15.91
C ILE A 280 -4.13 -6.04 -16.23
N VAL A 281 -3.10 -5.34 -15.73
CA VAL A 281 -2.94 -3.90 -15.98
C VAL A 281 -2.67 -3.60 -17.46
N LEU A 282 -1.83 -4.40 -18.13
CA LEU A 282 -1.55 -4.21 -19.56
C LEU A 282 -2.79 -4.46 -20.43
N ALA A 283 -3.55 -5.51 -20.12
CA ALA A 283 -4.83 -5.78 -20.79
C ALA A 283 -5.81 -4.62 -20.57
N ALA A 284 -5.89 -4.09 -19.35
CA ALA A 284 -6.76 -2.98 -19.02
C ALA A 284 -6.48 -1.70 -19.81
N MET A 285 -5.23 -1.45 -20.23
CA MET A 285 -4.86 -0.31 -21.06
C MET A 285 -4.95 -0.58 -22.57
N GLY A 286 -4.81 -1.85 -22.98
CA GLY A 286 -4.84 -2.28 -24.37
C GLY A 286 -6.25 -2.56 -24.91
N SER A 287 -7.23 -2.78 -24.03
CA SER A 287 -8.61 -3.06 -24.42
C SER A 287 -9.34 -1.82 -24.90
N ARG A 288 -9.24 -1.56 -26.21
CA ARG A 288 -10.42 -1.16 -26.99
C ARG A 288 -10.83 -2.39 -27.80
N GLU A 289 -11.90 -3.07 -27.38
CA GLU A 289 -12.71 -3.75 -28.39
C GLU A 289 -13.21 -2.65 -29.33
N LEU A 290 -12.76 -2.72 -30.58
CA LEU A 290 -13.28 -1.93 -31.69
C LEU A 290 -14.77 -2.30 -31.85
N HIS A 291 -15.64 -1.51 -31.23
CA HIS A 291 -17.08 -1.55 -31.46
C HIS A 291 -17.56 -0.19 -31.97
#